data_AF-A0A7C1R7Q1-F1
#
_entry.id   AF-A0A7C1R7Q1-F1
#
_cell.length_a   1.000
_cell.length_b   1.000
_cell.length_c   1.000
_cell.angle_alpha   90.00
_cell.angle_beta   90.00
_cell.angle_gamma   90.00
#
_symmetry.space_group_name_H-M   'P 1'
#
loop_
_entity.id
_entity.type
_entity.pdbx_description
1 polymer ?
#
loop_
_entity_poly.entity_id
_entity_poly.type
_entity_poly.pdbx_seq_one_letter_code
_entity_poly.pdbx_strand_id
1 'polypeptide(L)' 'MQLSNTPVSYGFVAIVLHWVAAVVVFGMFALGFWMVDLTYYSSWYQRAPDIHRAIGVLLFCLIVLRLFWRLFTA' A
#
# COMPACT_ATOMS: atom_id res chain seq x y z
N MET A 1 4.25 -7.86 -23.12
CA MET A 1 4.30 -6.77 -22.12
C MET A 1 5.75 -6.58 -21.70
N GLN A 2 6.26 -5.35 -21.68
CA GLN A 2 7.63 -5.09 -21.20
C GLN A 2 7.65 -5.16 -19.67
N LEU A 3 8.64 -5.83 -19.10
CA LEU A 3 8.75 -6.00 -17.65
C LEU A 3 9.27 -4.72 -16.97
N SER A 4 10.32 -4.11 -17.54
CA SER A 4 10.94 -2.86 -17.08
C SER A 4 10.35 -1.63 -17.77
N ASN A 5 10.62 -0.44 -17.20
CA ASN A 5 10.24 0.82 -17.83
C ASN A 5 11.05 1.08 -19.10
N THR A 6 10.53 1.97 -19.94
CA THR A 6 11.22 2.56 -21.09
C THR A 6 11.14 4.09 -20.98
N PRO A 7 11.88 4.86 -21.80
CA PRO A 7 11.81 6.32 -21.78
C PRO A 7 10.42 6.90 -22.05
N VAL A 8 9.51 6.12 -22.65
CA VAL A 8 8.19 6.56 -23.10
C VAL A 8 7.03 5.84 -22.41
N SER A 9 7.29 4.81 -21.60
CA SER A 9 6.23 4.00 -20.98
C SER A 9 6.65 3.29 -19.68
N TYR A 10 5.67 3.06 -18.81
CA TYR A 10 5.86 2.22 -17.62
C TYR A 10 5.82 0.74 -17.97
N GLY A 11 6.76 -0.02 -17.40
CA GLY A 11 6.80 -1.47 -17.46
C GLY A 11 5.73 -2.11 -16.60
N PHE A 12 5.42 -3.37 -16.88
CA PHE A 12 4.41 -4.14 -16.16
C PHE A 12 4.67 -4.17 -14.65
N VAL A 13 5.93 -4.28 -14.20
CA VAL A 13 6.28 -4.26 -12.78
C VAL A 13 5.90 -2.93 -12.12
N ALA A 14 6.16 -1.80 -12.77
CA ALA A 14 5.80 -0.48 -12.23
C ALA A 14 4.29 -0.28 -12.16
N ILE A 15 3.54 -0.79 -13.14
CA ILE A 15 2.07 -0.76 -13.18
C ILE A 15 1.50 -1.59 -12.03
N VAL A 16 1.96 -2.84 -11.86
CA VAL A 16 1.50 -3.73 -10.78
C VAL A 16 1.81 -3.13 -9.42
N LEU A 17 3.04 -2.66 -9.17
CA LEU A 17 3.41 -2.02 -7.90
C LEU A 17 2.53 -0.80 -7.60
N HIS A 18 2.17 0.00 -8.61
CA HIS A 18 1.29 1.15 -8.43
C HIS A 18 -0.13 0.75 -8.04
N TRP A 19 -0.74 -0.19 -8.75
CA TRP A 19 -2.12 -0.60 -8.50
C TRP A 19 -2.27 -1.37 -7.19
N VAL A 20 -1.30 -2.21 -6.83
CA VAL A 20 -1.27 -2.86 -5.51
C VAL A 20 -1.23 -1.79 -4.41
N ALA A 21 -0.36 -0.78 -4.53
CA ALA A 21 -0.30 0.32 -3.57
C ALA A 21 -1.65 1.05 -3.47
N ALA A 22 -2.29 1.35 -4.60
CA ALA A 22 -3.58 2.03 -4.63
C ALA A 22 -4.66 1.22 -3.89
N VAL A 23 -4.80 -0.07 -4.18
CA VAL A 23 -5.77 -0.95 -3.50
C VAL A 23 -5.53 -0.98 -1.99
N VAL A 24 -4.27 -1.12 -1.56
CA VAL A 24 -3.91 -1.12 -0.13
C VAL A 24 -4.24 0.22 0.53
N VAL A 25 -3.97 1.35 -0.13
CA VAL A 25 -4.31 2.69 0.38
C VAL A 25 -5.82 2.84 0.58
N PHE A 26 -6.65 2.44 -0.39
CA PHE A 26 -8.10 2.50 -0.25
C PHE A 26 -8.61 1.59 0.88
N GLY A 27 -8.08 0.37 0.99
CA GLY A 27 -8.42 -0.54 2.09
C GLY A 27 -8.00 0.00 3.46
N MET A 28 -6.82 0.59 3.55
CA MET A 28 -6.30 1.24 4.75
C MET A 28 -7.14 2.46 5.15
N PHE A 29 -7.59 3.26 4.19
CA PHE A 29 -8.48 4.37 4.45
C PHE A 29 -9.83 3.90 4.98
N ALA A 30 -10.45 2.90 4.35
CA ALA A 30 -11.71 2.33 4.81
C ALA A 30 -11.58 1.73 6.23
N LEU A 31 -10.49 1.00 6.50
CA LEU A 31 -10.20 0.45 7.82
C LEU A 31 -10.00 1.55 8.87
N GLY A 32 -9.22 2.58 8.54
CA GLY A 32 -8.98 3.72 9.43
C GLY A 32 -10.26 4.51 9.71
N PHE A 33 -11.09 4.71 8.69
CA PHE A 33 -12.39 5.37 8.84
C PHE A 33 -13.32 4.57 9.76
N TRP A 34 -13.39 3.25 9.61
CA TRP A 34 -14.20 2.42 10.50
C TRP A 34 -13.67 2.36 11.95
N MET A 35 -12.35 2.41 12.13
CA MET A 35 -11.72 2.32 13.45
C MET A 35 -12.07 3.47 14.39
N VAL A 36 -12.40 4.66 13.87
CA VAL A 36 -12.68 5.84 14.72
C VAL A 36 -13.95 5.68 15.55
N ASP A 37 -14.86 4.79 15.12
CA ASP A 37 -16.12 4.51 15.81
C ASP A 37 -15.98 3.40 16.86
N LEU A 38 -14.80 2.76 16.97
CA LEU A 38 -14.57 1.69 17.93
C LEU A 38 -14.42 2.27 19.35
N THR A 39 -15.13 1.66 20.30
CA THR A 39 -15.03 2.00 21.71
C THR A 39 -14.24 0.95 22.47
N TYR A 40 -13.84 1.24 23.71
CA TYR A 40 -13.06 0.33 24.55
C TYR A 40 -13.71 -1.06 24.74
N TYR A 41 -15.05 -1.16 24.62
CA TYR A 41 -15.77 -2.41 24.75
C TYR A 41 -15.84 -3.22 23.45
N SER A 42 -15.42 -2.64 22.32
CA SER A 42 -15.38 -3.34 21.04
C SER A 42 -14.25 -4.37 21.03
N SER A 43 -14.54 -5.61 20.63
CA SER A 43 -13.52 -6.68 20.50
C SER A 43 -12.39 -6.35 19.52
N TRP A 44 -12.64 -5.42 18.59
CA TRP A 44 -11.68 -4.95 17.59
C TRP A 44 -10.92 -3.69 17.97
N TYR A 45 -11.19 -3.10 19.15
CA TYR A 45 -10.63 -1.82 19.58
C TYR A 45 -9.10 -1.76 19.49
N GLN A 46 -8.41 -2.86 19.82
CA GLN A 46 -6.94 -2.96 19.69
C GLN A 46 -6.53 -3.63 18.37
N ARG A 47 -7.24 -4.69 17.97
CA ARG A 47 -6.86 -5.53 16.83
C ARG A 47 -6.89 -4.78 15.50
N ALA A 48 -7.86 -3.91 15.29
CA ALA A 48 -7.97 -3.14 14.05
C ALA A 48 -6.80 -2.12 13.90
N PRO A 49 -6.47 -1.30 14.92
CA PRO A 49 -5.25 -0.48 14.88
C PRO A 49 -3.95 -1.25 14.68
N ASP A 50 -3.80 -2.44 15.28
CA ASP A 50 -2.59 -3.25 15.10
C ASP A 50 -2.44 -3.72 13.66
N ILE A 51 -3.53 -4.18 13.04
CA ILE A 51 -3.57 -4.56 11.63
C ILE A 51 -3.30 -3.35 10.73
N HIS A 52 -3.93 -2.20 11.00
CA HIS A 52 -3.71 -0.96 10.27
C HIS A 52 -2.22 -0.58 10.30
N ARG A 53 -1.58 -0.58 11.47
CA ARG A 53 -0.15 -0.29 11.61
C ARG A 53 0.71 -1.27 10.82
N ALA A 54 0.47 -2.57 10.94
CA ALA A 54 1.25 -3.59 10.26
C ALA A 54 1.15 -3.46 8.72
N ILE A 55 -0.06 -3.31 8.19
CA ILE A 55 -0.27 -3.10 6.75
C ILE A 55 0.35 -1.76 6.31
N GLY A 56 0.27 -0.71 7.13
CA GLY A 56 0.93 0.57 6.86
C GLY A 56 2.45 0.45 6.70
N VAL A 57 3.11 -0.35 7.54
CA VAL A 57 4.55 -0.63 7.40
C VAL A 57 4.85 -1.39 6.11
N LEU A 58 4.03 -2.40 5.76
CA LEU A 58 4.19 -3.14 4.51
C LEU A 58 3.99 -2.24 3.28
N LEU A 59 3.00 -1.36 3.31
CA LEU A 59 2.76 -0.36 2.26
C LEU A 59 3.95 0.58 2.12
N PHE A 60 4.53 1.05 3.24
CA PHE A 60 5.73 1.87 3.21
C PHE A 60 6.90 1.14 2.52
N CYS A 61 7.17 -0.13 2.89
CA CYS A 61 8.18 -0.94 2.22
C CYS A 61 7.90 -1.11 0.72
N LEU A 62 6.64 -1.29 0.32
CA LEU A 62 6.24 -1.40 -1.08
C LEU A 62 6.47 -0.09 -1.85
N ILE A 63 6.19 1.06 -1.24
CA ILE A 63 6.47 2.38 -1.83
C ILE A 63 7.98 2.57 -2.01
N VAL A 64 8.78 2.23 -0.99
CA VAL A 64 10.25 2.26 -1.07
C VAL A 64 10.75 1.37 -2.22
N LEU A 65 10.27 0.13 -2.32
CA LEU A 65 10.58 -0.77 -3.43
C LEU A 65 10.20 -0.16 -4.79
N ARG A 66 9.03 0.49 -4.88
CA ARG A 66 8.58 1.17 -6.10
C ARG A 66 9.50 2.34 -6.49
N LEU A 67 9.99 3.11 -5.52
CA LEU A 67 10.95 4.18 -5.75
C LEU A 67 12.30 3.62 -6.22
N PHE A 68 12.82 2.58 -5.57
CA PHE A 68 14.02 1.88 -6.02
C PHE A 68 13.87 1.34 -7.44
N TRP A 69 12.74 0.69 -7.75
CA TRP A 69 12.47 0.18 -9.09
C TRP A 69 12.54 1.29 -10.14
N ARG A 70 11.91 2.43 -9.88
CA ARG A 70 11.99 3.60 -10.77
C ARG A 70 13.42 4.08 -10.93
N LEU A 71 14.23 4.16 -9.88
CA LEU A 71 15.62 4.65 -9.97
C LEU A 71 16.51 3.76 -10.86
N PHE A 72 16.31 2.43 -10.84
CA PHE A 72 17.14 1.50 -11.60
C PHE A 72 16.61 1.15 -13.00
N THR A 73 15.35 1.45 -13.28
CA THR A 73 14.71 1.13 -14.56
C THR A 73 14.25 2.35 -15.36
N ALA A 74 14.34 3.55 -14.77
CA ALA A 74 14.16 4.81 -15.51
C ALA A 74 15.31 5.07 -16.47
#